data_AF-A0A6A4IIU9-F1
#
_entry.id   AF-A0A6A4IIU9-F1
#
_cell.length_a   1.000
_cell.length_b   1.000
_cell.length_c   1.000
_cell.angle_alpha   90.00
_cell.angle_beta   90.00
_cell.angle_gamma   90.00
#
_symmetry.space_group_name_H-M   'P 1'
#
loop_
_entity.id
_entity.type
_entity.pdbx_description
1 polymer ?
#
loop_
_entity_poly.entity_id
_entity_poly.type
_entity_poly.pdbx_seq_one_letter_code
_entity_poly.pdbx_strand_id
1 'polypeptide(L)'
;MNRVVDDSLTCLRGVNETLLETINTNINEGGFFGTFVFVPVVDGTFITQRPIEALKQGKVNGKALLSITNTNEGVIFVNQTNPITNMSLYAGTLFPKFGPKQDSKTAELYASLGTPLEQDDAIMAESIFICPTFYLLSAFPNRSWKGQFAIPPATHGEDLYYYFPTSSLFGPLAVPPAFNNTLFLAAFSGAFMAFVVSQDPNDQIVPTITPYWDMYSNDSTVMVFNQTADGTSPDIHVDNADASQLERCRFWNSVG
;
A
#
# COMPACT_ATOMS: atom_id res chain seq x y z
N MET A 1 36.00 26.12 32.89
CA MET A 1 35.94 25.21 31.73
C MET A 1 34.56 25.36 31.11
N ASN A 2 34.44 26.15 30.04
CA ASN A 2 33.18 26.31 29.31
C ASN A 2 33.01 25.09 28.40
N ARG A 3 32.06 24.22 28.73
CA ARG A 3 31.59 23.18 27.81
C ARG A 3 30.76 23.92 26.76
N VAL A 4 31.35 24.22 25.61
CA VAL A 4 30.57 24.58 24.43
C VAL A 4 29.65 23.39 24.19
N VAL A 5 28.35 23.58 24.41
CA VAL A 5 27.35 22.61 23.99
C VAL A 5 27.40 22.68 22.48
N ASP A 6 28.08 21.72 21.88
CA ASP A 6 28.15 21.56 20.44
C ASP A 6 26.72 21.24 19.97
N ASP A 7 26.03 22.26 19.46
CA ASP A 7 24.66 22.10 18.99
C ASP A 7 24.68 21.28 17.70
N SER A 8 24.35 19.99 17.83
CA SER A 8 24.37 19.04 16.72
C SER A 8 23.52 19.51 15.54
N LEU A 9 22.43 20.25 15.78
CA LEU A 9 21.59 20.76 14.70
C LEU A 9 22.25 21.94 13.97
N THR A 10 22.91 22.85 14.70
CA THR A 10 23.73 23.90 14.09
C THR A 10 24.89 23.30 13.29
N CYS A 11 25.54 22.25 13.80
CA CYS A 11 26.54 21.50 13.07
C CYS A 11 25.97 20.95 11.75
N LEU A 12 24.86 20.22 11.79
CA LEU A 12 24.21 19.66 10.59
C LEU A 12 23.80 20.72 9.57
N ARG A 13 23.32 21.89 10.01
CA ARG A 13 22.97 23.01 9.12
C ARG A 13 24.17 23.65 8.43
N GLY A 14 25.37 23.46 8.97
CA GLY A 14 26.63 23.91 8.37
C GLY A 14 27.24 22.92 7.38
N VAL A 15 26.66 21.72 7.22
CA VAL A 15 27.15 20.67 6.33
C VAL A 15 26.59 20.87 4.91
N ASN A 16 27.41 20.57 3.89
CA ASN A 16 27.00 20.57 2.49
C ASN A 16 25.92 19.51 2.19
N GLU A 17 24.99 19.83 1.29
CA GLU A 17 23.87 19.00 0.87
C GLU A 17 24.28 17.63 0.31
N THR A 18 25.34 17.54 -0.50
CA THR A 18 25.83 16.27 -1.06
C THR A 18 26.35 15.34 0.04
N LEU A 19 26.97 15.89 1.09
CA LEU A 19 27.38 15.09 2.23
C LEU A 19 26.17 14.63 3.05
N LEU A 20 25.17 15.49 3.25
CA LEU A 20 23.91 15.10 3.91
C LEU A 20 23.17 14.02 3.11
N GLU A 21 23.14 14.12 1.78
CA GLU A 21 22.57 13.11 0.88
C GLU A 21 23.30 11.77 1.03
N THR A 22 24.64 11.77 1.00
CA THR A 22 25.45 10.56 1.21
C THR A 22 25.16 9.91 2.55
N ILE A 23 25.07 10.71 3.63
CA ILE A 23 24.75 10.22 4.97
C ILE A 23 23.33 9.63 4.99
N ASN A 24 22.36 10.32 4.39
CA ASN A 24 20.98 9.85 4.32
C ASN A 24 20.86 8.51 3.58
N THR A 25 21.56 8.34 2.45
CA THR A 25 21.61 7.07 1.72
C THR A 25 22.18 5.97 2.62
N ASN A 26 23.33 6.19 3.25
CA ASN A 26 23.96 5.20 4.12
C ASN A 26 23.06 4.81 5.32
N ILE A 27 22.32 5.76 5.90
CA ILE A 27 21.38 5.48 6.99
C ILE A 27 20.23 4.59 6.50
N ASN A 28 19.67 4.88 5.32
CA ASN A 28 18.58 4.06 4.78
C ASN A 28 19.08 2.66 4.35
N GLU A 29 20.26 2.56 3.74
CA GLU A 29 20.88 1.28 3.40
C GLU A 29 21.23 0.42 4.62
N GLY A 30 21.52 1.05 5.77
CA GLY A 30 21.70 0.36 7.05
C GLY A 30 20.40 -0.08 7.73
N GLY A 31 19.24 0.38 7.23
CA GLY A 31 17.92 -0.03 7.69
C GLY A 31 17.52 -1.42 7.17
N PHE A 32 16.36 -1.91 7.61
CA PHE A 32 15.80 -3.13 7.04
C PHE A 32 15.39 -2.88 5.59
N PHE A 33 15.84 -3.73 4.66
CA PHE A 33 15.55 -3.58 3.24
C PHE A 33 14.04 -3.46 2.98
N GLY A 34 13.66 -2.57 2.05
CA GLY A 34 12.26 -2.29 1.73
C GLY A 34 11.54 -1.37 2.72
N THR A 35 12.22 -0.87 3.74
CA THR A 35 11.68 0.12 4.69
C THR A 35 12.38 1.47 4.56
N PHE A 36 11.79 2.49 5.19
CA PHE A 36 12.35 3.84 5.26
C PHE A 36 12.74 4.16 6.71
N VAL A 37 13.87 4.80 6.90
CA VAL A 37 14.36 5.15 8.25
C VAL A 37 13.82 6.52 8.69
N PHE A 38 13.70 7.47 7.77
CA PHE A 38 13.06 8.76 8.00
C PHE A 38 11.57 8.66 7.65
N VAL A 39 10.73 8.59 8.69
CA VAL A 39 9.27 8.39 8.56
C VAL A 39 8.51 9.49 9.31
N PRO A 40 7.22 9.72 8.99
CA PRO A 40 6.37 10.58 9.80
C PRO A 40 6.30 10.11 11.26
N VAL A 41 6.34 11.06 12.20
CA VAL A 41 6.25 10.81 13.65
C VAL A 41 5.15 11.64 14.28
N VAL A 42 4.65 11.21 15.44
CA VAL A 42 3.72 12.00 16.26
C VAL A 42 4.48 13.19 16.84
N ASP A 43 4.26 14.37 16.29
CA ASP A 43 4.93 15.63 16.68
C ASP A 43 4.09 16.47 17.66
N GLY A 44 2.84 16.05 17.92
CA GLY A 44 1.92 16.72 18.83
C GLY A 44 1.25 17.97 18.26
N THR A 45 1.55 18.35 17.01
CA THR A 45 0.95 19.53 16.34
C THR A 45 0.32 19.18 15.00
N PHE A 46 1.10 18.71 14.03
CA PHE A 46 0.59 18.26 12.73
C PHE A 46 0.06 16.82 12.84
N ILE A 47 0.85 15.90 13.38
CA ILE A 47 0.44 14.53 13.70
C ILE A 47 0.29 14.43 15.22
N THR A 48 -0.96 14.51 15.67
CA THR A 48 -1.29 14.57 17.12
C THR A 48 -1.46 13.20 17.77
N GLN A 49 -1.66 12.14 16.97
CA GLN A 49 -1.79 10.76 17.41
C GLN A 49 -1.48 9.80 16.24
N ARG A 50 -1.38 8.50 16.53
CA ARG A 50 -1.20 7.48 15.48
C ARG A 50 -2.38 7.53 14.48
N PRO A 51 -2.13 7.47 13.16
CA PRO A 51 -3.20 7.49 12.15
C PRO A 51 -4.25 6.39 12.35
N ILE A 52 -3.83 5.17 12.68
CA ILE A 52 -4.76 4.04 12.93
C ILE A 52 -5.72 4.36 14.10
N GLU A 53 -5.26 5.02 15.16
CA GLU A 53 -6.13 5.45 16.27
C GLU A 53 -7.11 6.53 15.83
N ALA A 54 -6.71 7.44 14.94
CA ALA A 54 -7.62 8.46 14.40
C ALA A 54 -8.72 7.82 13.54
N LEU A 55 -8.36 6.85 12.69
CA LEU A 55 -9.30 6.09 11.87
C LEU A 55 -10.30 5.30 12.72
N LYS A 56 -9.84 4.62 13.78
CA LYS A 56 -10.71 3.91 14.74
C LYS A 56 -11.72 4.84 15.43
N GLN A 57 -11.36 6.11 15.61
CA GLN A 57 -12.23 7.14 16.19
C GLN A 57 -13.15 7.81 15.16
N GLY A 58 -13.07 7.43 13.87
CA GLY A 58 -13.78 8.09 12.78
C GLY A 58 -13.30 9.52 12.51
N LYS A 59 -12.11 9.89 12.98
CA LYS A 59 -11.51 11.23 12.75
C LYS A 59 -10.89 11.27 11.35
N VAL A 60 -11.74 11.36 10.35
CA VAL A 60 -11.35 11.47 8.94
C VAL A 60 -11.67 12.86 8.39
N ASN A 61 -10.85 13.31 7.44
CA ASN A 61 -11.07 14.56 6.71
C ASN A 61 -11.41 14.25 5.24
N GLY A 62 -12.59 13.66 5.01
CA GLY A 62 -13.06 13.33 3.68
C GLY A 62 -14.56 13.01 3.65
N LYS A 63 -15.17 13.19 2.47
CA LYS A 63 -16.59 12.86 2.24
C LYS A 63 -16.80 11.43 1.76
N ALA A 64 -15.83 10.86 1.07
CA ALA A 64 -15.87 9.51 0.54
C ALA A 64 -14.44 8.98 0.39
N LEU A 65 -14.28 7.66 0.24
CA LEU A 65 -12.97 7.03 0.04
C LEU A 65 -13.01 5.98 -1.07
N LEU A 66 -12.19 6.17 -2.10
CA LEU A 66 -11.83 5.12 -3.05
C LEU A 66 -10.44 4.61 -2.68
N SER A 67 -10.31 3.32 -2.38
CA SER A 67 -9.04 2.72 -1.97
C SER A 67 -8.70 1.53 -2.85
N ILE A 68 -7.65 1.68 -3.65
CA ILE A 68 -7.14 0.69 -4.59
C ILE A 68 -5.77 0.22 -4.10
N THR A 69 -5.52 -1.08 -4.21
CA THR A 69 -4.20 -1.70 -3.95
C THR A 69 -3.84 -2.59 -5.12
N ASN A 70 -2.56 -2.85 -5.29
CA ASN A 70 -2.09 -3.80 -6.30
C ASN A 70 -2.09 -5.21 -5.71
N THR A 71 -2.19 -6.26 -6.54
CA THR A 71 -2.19 -7.65 -6.04
C THR A 71 -0.88 -7.98 -5.30
N ASN A 72 0.26 -7.49 -5.79
CA ASN A 72 1.59 -7.86 -5.34
C ASN A 72 2.37 -6.66 -4.75
N GLU A 73 1.75 -5.93 -3.81
CA GLU A 73 2.32 -4.71 -3.20
C GLU A 73 3.71 -4.93 -2.58
N GLY A 74 3.95 -6.09 -1.96
CA GLY A 74 5.15 -6.33 -1.16
C GLY A 74 6.40 -6.68 -1.96
N VAL A 75 6.26 -7.17 -3.19
CA VAL A 75 7.35 -7.85 -3.93
C VAL A 75 8.60 -7.00 -4.06
N ILE A 76 8.46 -5.71 -4.41
CA ILE A 76 9.61 -4.84 -4.63
C ILE A 76 10.28 -4.36 -3.32
N PHE A 77 9.66 -4.65 -2.17
CA PHE A 77 10.15 -4.30 -0.83
C PHE A 77 10.76 -5.51 -0.10
N VAL A 78 10.87 -6.67 -0.76
CA VAL A 78 11.48 -7.87 -0.20
C VAL A 78 12.71 -8.26 -1.00
N ASN A 79 13.73 -8.79 -0.33
CA ASN A 79 14.92 -9.28 -1.00
C ASN A 79 14.62 -10.60 -1.74
N GLN A 80 14.33 -10.46 -3.03
CA GLN A 80 13.93 -11.57 -3.91
C GLN A 80 15.01 -12.65 -4.11
N THR A 81 16.29 -12.35 -3.79
CA THR A 81 17.40 -13.31 -3.94
C THR A 81 17.77 -13.99 -2.62
N ASN A 82 17.52 -13.34 -1.49
CA ASN A 82 17.88 -13.84 -0.16
C ASN A 82 16.78 -13.48 0.86
N PRO A 83 15.59 -14.12 0.77
CA PRO A 83 14.50 -13.91 1.70
C PRO A 83 14.85 -14.45 3.10
N ILE A 84 14.15 -13.96 4.12
CA ILE A 84 14.31 -14.49 5.48
C ILE A 84 13.46 -15.76 5.58
N THR A 85 14.11 -16.90 5.77
CA THR A 85 13.40 -18.20 5.81
C THR A 85 12.68 -18.48 7.14
N ASN A 86 12.75 -17.56 8.10
CA ASN A 86 12.09 -17.65 9.40
C ASN A 86 11.16 -16.45 9.61
N MET A 87 9.86 -16.69 9.56
CA MET A 87 8.84 -15.63 9.53
C MET A 87 8.69 -14.92 10.87
N SER A 88 9.05 -15.58 11.98
CA SER A 88 9.15 -14.91 13.27
C SER A 88 10.30 -13.91 13.27
N LEU A 89 11.44 -14.28 12.68
CA LEU A 89 12.56 -13.35 12.52
C LEU A 89 12.20 -12.22 11.53
N TYR A 90 11.54 -12.53 10.42
CA TYR A 90 11.11 -11.52 9.46
C TYR A 90 10.17 -10.50 10.12
N ALA A 91 9.14 -10.97 10.83
CA ALA A 91 8.19 -10.13 11.55
C ALA A 91 8.88 -9.23 12.60
N GLY A 92 9.75 -9.80 13.43
CA GLY A 92 10.47 -9.03 14.46
C GLY A 92 11.49 -8.05 13.88
N THR A 93 12.02 -8.32 12.68
CA THR A 93 12.91 -7.40 11.97
C THR A 93 12.14 -6.25 11.32
N LEU A 94 11.00 -6.56 10.68
CA LEU A 94 10.11 -5.57 10.08
C LEU A 94 9.46 -4.65 11.12
N PHE A 95 9.09 -5.21 12.28
CA PHE A 95 8.49 -4.48 13.40
C PHE A 95 9.34 -4.65 14.68
N PRO A 96 10.43 -3.87 14.88
CA PRO A 96 11.37 -4.05 15.99
C PRO A 96 10.80 -3.89 17.41
N LYS A 97 9.56 -3.42 17.54
CA LYS A 97 8.83 -3.33 18.82
C LYS A 97 7.95 -4.54 19.11
N PHE A 98 7.85 -5.49 18.18
CA PHE A 98 7.21 -6.77 18.44
C PHE A 98 7.99 -7.54 19.50
N GLY A 99 7.26 -8.34 20.26
CA GLY A 99 7.83 -9.34 21.14
C GLY A 99 7.60 -10.74 20.58
N PRO A 100 8.17 -11.78 21.23
CA PRO A 100 8.11 -13.16 20.75
C PRO A 100 6.70 -13.67 20.46
N LYS A 101 5.69 -13.15 21.17
CA LYS A 101 4.28 -13.50 20.95
C LYS A 101 3.78 -13.01 19.59
N GLN A 102 4.04 -11.76 19.22
CA GLN A 102 3.63 -11.20 17.93
C GLN A 102 4.40 -11.85 16.78
N ASP A 103 5.69 -12.09 16.95
CA ASP A 103 6.54 -12.77 15.96
C ASP A 103 6.05 -14.19 15.66
N SER A 104 5.78 -14.96 16.71
CA SER A 104 5.27 -16.32 16.57
C SER A 104 3.88 -16.34 15.96
N LYS A 105 3.01 -15.39 16.34
CA LYS A 105 1.66 -15.29 15.76
C LYS A 105 1.68 -14.90 14.29
N THR A 106 2.60 -14.02 13.89
CA THR A 106 2.80 -13.69 12.48
C THR A 106 3.23 -14.93 11.71
N ALA A 107 4.24 -15.67 12.19
CA ALA A 107 4.66 -16.91 11.54
C ALA A 107 3.52 -17.94 11.40
N GLU A 108 2.71 -18.12 12.45
CA GLU A 108 1.53 -19.01 12.42
C GLU A 108 0.52 -18.62 11.33
N LEU A 109 0.22 -17.33 11.21
CA LEU A 109 -0.78 -16.81 10.26
C LEU A 109 -0.36 -16.94 8.80
N TYR A 110 0.94 -16.91 8.52
CA TYR A 110 1.49 -16.97 7.16
C TYR A 110 2.06 -18.34 6.78
N ALA A 111 2.13 -19.30 7.72
CA ALA A 111 2.75 -20.62 7.51
C ALA A 111 2.18 -21.44 6.35
N SER A 112 0.93 -21.19 5.96
CA SER A 112 0.26 -21.90 4.87
C SER A 112 0.48 -21.27 3.49
N LEU A 113 1.11 -20.09 3.42
CA LEU A 113 1.31 -19.39 2.16
C LEU A 113 2.64 -19.84 1.54
N GLY A 114 2.59 -20.63 0.48
CA GLY A 114 3.71 -20.88 -0.43
C GLY A 114 5.09 -21.12 0.21
N THR A 115 6.11 -20.63 -0.49
CA THR A 115 7.53 -20.61 -0.13
C THR A 115 7.84 -19.48 0.86
N PRO A 116 9.01 -19.51 1.52
CA PRO A 116 9.42 -18.42 2.39
C PRO A 116 9.42 -17.02 1.77
N LEU A 117 9.81 -16.92 0.49
CA LEU A 117 9.76 -15.65 -0.23
C LEU A 117 8.34 -15.13 -0.35
N GLU A 118 7.40 -16.00 -0.73
CA GLU A 118 5.98 -15.64 -0.86
C GLU A 118 5.37 -15.24 0.50
N GLN A 119 5.87 -15.79 1.62
CA GLN A 119 5.46 -15.38 2.97
C GLN A 119 5.99 -13.99 3.32
N ASP A 120 7.27 -13.70 3.04
CA ASP A 120 7.86 -12.38 3.25
C ASP A 120 7.12 -11.32 2.40
N ASP A 121 6.88 -11.61 1.12
CA ASP A 121 6.12 -10.75 0.20
C ASP A 121 4.70 -10.48 0.73
N ALA A 122 4.00 -11.52 1.21
CA ALA A 122 2.66 -11.39 1.75
C ALA A 122 2.64 -10.61 3.07
N ILE A 123 3.59 -10.83 3.99
CA ILE A 123 3.70 -10.08 5.25
C ILE A 123 3.94 -8.59 4.93
N MET A 124 4.86 -8.29 4.03
CA MET A 124 5.16 -6.91 3.60
C MET A 124 3.94 -6.25 2.95
N ALA A 125 3.34 -6.92 1.97
CA ALA A 125 2.15 -6.44 1.25
C ALA A 125 1.00 -6.13 2.22
N GLU A 126 0.68 -7.08 3.10
CA GLU A 126 -0.50 -6.98 3.94
C GLU A 126 -0.31 -6.04 5.11
N SER A 127 0.84 -6.07 5.80
CA SER A 127 1.06 -5.23 6.98
C SER A 127 1.25 -3.76 6.65
N ILE A 128 1.85 -3.43 5.49
CA ILE A 128 2.21 -2.06 5.12
C ILE A 128 1.22 -1.42 4.15
N PHE A 129 0.67 -2.19 3.20
CA PHE A 129 -0.14 -1.63 2.10
C PHE A 129 -1.59 -2.08 2.15
N ILE A 130 -1.86 -3.38 2.06
CA ILE A 130 -3.20 -3.91 1.83
C ILE A 130 -4.09 -3.76 3.08
N CYS A 131 -3.68 -4.27 4.24
CA CYS A 131 -4.54 -4.27 5.41
C CYS A 131 -4.91 -2.87 5.92
N PRO A 132 -4.00 -1.87 5.91
CA PRO A 132 -4.35 -0.49 6.21
C PRO A 132 -5.52 0.06 5.40
N THR A 133 -5.70 -0.39 4.15
CA THR A 133 -6.85 0.05 3.33
C THR A 133 -8.20 -0.40 3.87
N PHE A 134 -8.31 -1.59 4.46
CA PHE A 134 -9.55 -2.03 5.10
C PHE A 134 -9.91 -1.18 6.33
N TYR A 135 -8.90 -0.67 7.05
CA TYR A 135 -9.13 0.22 8.19
C TYR A 135 -9.57 1.61 7.73
N LEU A 136 -8.98 2.09 6.63
CA LEU A 136 -9.41 3.32 5.96
C LEU A 136 -10.87 3.19 5.51
N LEU A 137 -11.23 2.13 4.80
CA LEU A 137 -12.60 1.90 4.33
C LEU A 137 -13.62 1.88 5.48
N SER A 138 -13.26 1.22 6.59
CA SER A 138 -14.09 1.16 7.80
C SER A 138 -14.34 2.52 8.44
N ALA A 139 -13.43 3.50 8.26
CA ALA A 139 -13.59 4.85 8.76
C ALA A 139 -14.54 5.73 7.90
N PHE A 140 -15.00 5.21 6.75
CA PHE A 140 -15.92 5.86 5.81
C PHE A 140 -17.17 4.98 5.58
N PRO A 141 -18.00 4.73 6.61
CA PRO A 141 -19.13 3.81 6.49
C PRO A 141 -20.14 4.31 5.43
N ASN A 142 -20.57 3.39 4.56
CA ASN A 142 -21.51 3.62 3.46
C ASN A 142 -21.08 4.74 2.49
N ARG A 143 -19.77 5.03 2.39
CA ARG A 143 -19.20 6.07 1.52
C ARG A 143 -17.79 5.68 1.07
N SER A 144 -17.53 4.40 0.88
CA SER A 144 -16.19 3.92 0.52
C SER A 144 -16.23 2.72 -0.42
N TRP A 145 -15.17 2.52 -1.19
CA TRP A 145 -15.07 1.48 -2.23
C TRP A 145 -13.67 0.87 -2.23
N LYS A 146 -13.59 -0.47 -2.20
CA LYS A 146 -12.33 -1.23 -2.30
C LYS A 146 -12.12 -1.68 -3.73
N GLY A 147 -10.94 -1.41 -4.29
CA GLY A 147 -10.53 -1.94 -5.59
C GLY A 147 -9.19 -2.66 -5.50
N GLN A 148 -8.92 -3.49 -6.50
CA GLN A 148 -7.67 -4.20 -6.67
C GLN A 148 -7.21 -4.11 -8.11
N PHE A 149 -5.99 -3.61 -8.31
CA PHE A 149 -5.31 -3.67 -9.59
C PHE A 149 -4.53 -4.98 -9.70
N ALA A 150 -4.80 -5.75 -10.76
CA ALA A 150 -4.35 -7.13 -10.88
C ALA A 150 -3.66 -7.46 -12.22
N ILE A 151 -3.37 -6.48 -13.07
CA ILE A 151 -2.60 -6.73 -14.30
C ILE A 151 -1.17 -7.16 -13.93
N PRO A 152 -0.71 -8.37 -14.33
CA PRO A 152 0.61 -8.85 -13.95
C PRO A 152 1.76 -7.94 -14.44
N PRO A 153 2.81 -7.75 -13.64
CA PRO A 153 3.06 -8.41 -12.35
C PRO A 153 2.35 -7.76 -11.15
N ALA A 154 1.57 -6.70 -11.34
CA ALA A 154 0.77 -6.01 -10.33
C ALA A 154 1.58 -5.61 -9.08
N THR A 155 2.81 -5.15 -9.28
CA THR A 155 3.68 -4.70 -8.18
C THR A 155 3.37 -3.25 -7.79
N HIS A 156 3.85 -2.82 -6.63
CA HIS A 156 3.59 -1.49 -6.10
C HIS A 156 3.90 -0.37 -7.11
N GLY A 157 2.90 0.47 -7.38
CA GLY A 157 3.01 1.63 -8.28
C GLY A 157 2.77 1.34 -9.77
N GLU A 158 2.59 0.10 -10.20
CA GLU A 158 2.33 -0.20 -11.62
C GLU A 158 0.96 0.28 -12.13
N ASP A 159 0.00 0.43 -11.22
CA ASP A 159 -1.31 1.01 -11.47
C ASP A 159 -1.27 2.50 -11.87
N LEU A 160 -0.17 3.20 -11.55
CA LEU A 160 0.04 4.61 -11.92
C LEU A 160 -0.02 4.85 -13.42
N TYR A 161 0.48 3.92 -14.22
CA TYR A 161 0.40 4.00 -15.69
C TYR A 161 -1.05 3.91 -16.19
N TYR A 162 -1.97 3.38 -15.40
CA TYR A 162 -3.38 3.23 -15.78
C TYR A 162 -4.23 4.41 -15.29
N TYR A 163 -3.84 5.09 -14.22
CA TYR A 163 -4.42 6.41 -13.89
C TYR A 163 -3.98 7.49 -14.88
N PHE A 164 -2.71 7.43 -15.33
CA PHE A 164 -2.10 8.46 -16.17
C PHE A 164 -1.46 7.88 -17.44
N PRO A 165 -2.25 7.27 -18.35
CA PRO A 165 -1.74 6.51 -19.49
C PRO A 165 -0.98 7.33 -20.55
N THR A 166 -1.06 8.66 -20.49
CA THR A 166 -0.35 9.58 -21.39
C THR A 166 0.80 10.32 -20.70
N SER A 167 1.10 10.01 -19.43
CA SER A 167 2.10 10.75 -18.64
C SER A 167 3.48 10.10 -18.69
N SER A 168 4.51 10.94 -18.63
CA SER A 168 5.91 10.54 -18.50
C SER A 168 6.29 10.45 -17.02
N LEU A 169 5.59 9.61 -16.25
CA LEU A 169 5.66 9.60 -14.78
C LEU A 169 7.08 9.38 -14.22
N PHE A 170 7.88 8.51 -14.86
CA PHE A 170 9.18 8.06 -14.36
C PHE A 170 10.34 8.32 -15.35
N GLY A 171 10.16 9.25 -16.29
CA GLY A 171 11.21 9.55 -17.27
C GLY A 171 10.82 10.67 -18.23
N PRO A 172 11.68 11.00 -19.20
CA PRO A 172 11.41 12.04 -20.19
C PRO A 172 10.38 11.58 -21.25
N LEU A 173 10.08 10.28 -21.33
CA LEU A 173 9.18 9.70 -22.32
C LEU A 173 7.99 9.05 -21.64
N ALA A 174 6.81 9.20 -22.24
CA ALA A 174 5.63 8.45 -21.85
C ALA A 174 5.84 6.97 -22.20
N VAL A 175 5.72 6.10 -21.20
CA VAL A 175 5.76 4.64 -21.38
C VAL A 175 4.32 4.15 -21.32
N PRO A 176 3.80 3.49 -22.38
CA PRO A 176 2.45 2.96 -22.35
C PRO A 176 2.35 1.83 -21.30
N PRO A 177 1.15 1.60 -20.72
CA PRO A 177 0.94 0.51 -19.78
C PRO A 177 1.25 -0.85 -20.41
N ALA A 178 1.72 -1.80 -19.59
CA ALA A 178 2.05 -3.15 -20.06
C ALA A 178 0.85 -3.83 -20.74
N PHE A 179 -0.35 -3.67 -20.19
CA PHE A 179 -1.62 -4.05 -20.82
C PHE A 179 -2.31 -2.83 -21.41
N ASN A 180 -1.86 -2.39 -22.60
CA ASN A 180 -2.41 -1.24 -23.30
C ASN A 180 -3.71 -1.59 -24.04
N ASN A 181 -4.78 -1.86 -23.29
CA ASN A 181 -6.10 -2.21 -23.82
C ASN A 181 -7.09 -1.04 -23.60
N THR A 182 -7.72 -0.55 -24.66
CA THR A 182 -8.62 0.60 -24.61
C THR A 182 -9.81 0.41 -23.65
N LEU A 183 -10.41 -0.78 -23.62
CA LEU A 183 -11.55 -1.06 -22.73
C LEU A 183 -11.11 -1.10 -21.26
N PHE A 184 -9.96 -1.70 -20.98
CA PHE A 184 -9.38 -1.71 -19.64
C PHE A 184 -9.05 -0.30 -19.16
N LEU A 185 -8.36 0.49 -20.00
CA LEU A 185 -7.99 1.87 -19.67
C LEU A 185 -9.22 2.74 -19.42
N ALA A 186 -10.25 2.61 -20.26
CA ALA A 186 -11.51 3.32 -20.06
C ALA A 186 -12.17 2.93 -18.72
N ALA A 187 -12.18 1.65 -18.38
CA ALA A 187 -12.78 1.17 -17.15
C ALA A 187 -12.02 1.60 -15.88
N PHE A 188 -10.70 1.42 -15.84
CA PHE A 188 -9.87 1.75 -14.67
C PHE A 188 -9.78 3.26 -14.44
N SER A 189 -9.30 4.01 -15.45
CA SER A 189 -9.18 5.47 -15.32
C SER A 189 -10.54 6.16 -15.26
N GLY A 190 -11.55 5.62 -15.94
CA GLY A 190 -12.92 6.15 -15.92
C GLY A 190 -13.56 6.05 -14.55
N ALA A 191 -13.41 4.93 -13.84
CA ALA A 191 -13.92 4.77 -12.47
C ALA A 191 -13.23 5.74 -11.49
N PHE A 192 -11.91 5.93 -11.63
CA PHE A 192 -11.17 6.92 -10.85
C PHE A 192 -11.66 8.35 -11.13
N MET A 193 -11.82 8.72 -12.40
CA MET A 193 -12.27 10.06 -12.77
C MET A 193 -13.73 10.32 -12.37
N ALA A 194 -14.60 9.31 -12.47
CA ALA A 194 -15.96 9.38 -11.94
C ALA A 194 -15.91 9.71 -10.44
N PHE A 195 -15.15 8.96 -9.65
CA PHE A 195 -14.99 9.23 -8.22
C PHE A 195 -14.43 10.63 -7.91
N VAL A 196 -13.47 11.12 -8.69
CA VAL A 196 -12.92 12.49 -8.53
C VAL A 196 -14.01 13.55 -8.73
N VAL A 197 -14.90 13.37 -9.71
CA VAL A 197 -15.94 14.35 -10.06
C VAL A 197 -17.16 14.26 -9.13
N SER A 198 -17.64 13.05 -8.84
CA SER A 198 -18.94 12.81 -8.21
C SER A 198 -18.84 12.23 -6.79
N GLN A 199 -17.66 11.74 -6.38
CA GLN A 199 -17.46 10.95 -5.16
C GLN A 199 -18.12 9.56 -5.21
N ASP A 200 -18.45 9.06 -6.40
CA ASP A 200 -19.01 7.72 -6.66
C ASP A 200 -18.40 7.13 -7.95
N PRO A 201 -17.70 5.98 -7.91
CA PRO A 201 -17.12 5.38 -9.11
C PRO A 201 -18.17 4.88 -10.12
N ASN A 202 -19.44 4.78 -9.73
CA ASN A 202 -20.54 4.34 -10.60
C ASN A 202 -21.17 5.48 -11.40
N ASP A 203 -20.91 6.74 -11.05
CA ASP A 203 -21.40 7.90 -11.80
C ASP A 203 -20.52 8.17 -13.03
N GLN A 204 -20.59 7.22 -13.96
CA GLN A 204 -19.71 7.16 -15.13
C GLN A 204 -19.85 8.41 -15.99
N ILE A 205 -18.74 9.14 -16.17
CA ILE A 205 -18.66 10.30 -17.08
C ILE A 205 -18.92 9.88 -18.54
N VAL A 206 -18.39 8.72 -18.91
CA VAL A 206 -18.57 8.06 -20.20
C VAL A 206 -18.84 6.58 -19.93
N PRO A 207 -19.77 5.91 -20.64
CA PRO A 207 -20.02 4.49 -20.43
C PRO A 207 -18.76 3.62 -20.55
N THR A 208 -18.54 2.74 -19.58
CA THR A 208 -17.43 1.78 -19.57
C THR A 208 -17.93 0.35 -19.37
N ILE A 209 -17.02 -0.62 -19.44
CA ILE A 209 -17.30 -2.02 -19.10
C ILE A 209 -17.27 -2.30 -17.59
N THR A 210 -17.00 -1.29 -16.74
CA THR A 210 -16.92 -1.47 -15.29
C THR A 210 -18.28 -1.90 -14.76
N PRO A 211 -18.39 -3.06 -14.09
CA PRO A 211 -19.62 -3.47 -13.43
C PRO A 211 -20.01 -2.49 -12.33
N TYR A 212 -21.25 -2.59 -11.85
CA TYR A 212 -21.66 -1.83 -10.68
C TYR A 212 -20.77 -2.19 -9.48
N TRP A 213 -20.19 -1.16 -8.86
CA TRP A 213 -19.23 -1.28 -7.78
C TRP A 213 -19.92 -0.91 -6.47
N ASP A 214 -20.32 -1.95 -5.73
CA ASP A 214 -20.93 -1.76 -4.42
C ASP A 214 -19.98 -1.04 -3.46
N MET A 215 -20.58 -0.18 -2.63
CA MET A 215 -19.86 0.41 -1.51
C MET A 215 -19.37 -0.70 -0.58
N TYR A 216 -18.18 -0.51 -0.02
CA TYR A 216 -17.63 -1.40 0.97
C TYR A 216 -18.55 -1.43 2.19
N SER A 217 -19.19 -2.57 2.38
CA SER A 217 -20.05 -2.92 3.50
C SER A 217 -19.63 -4.29 4.08
N ASN A 218 -20.39 -4.82 5.03
CA ASN A 218 -20.13 -6.11 5.70
C ASN A 218 -19.96 -7.33 4.77
N ASP A 219 -20.09 -7.19 3.45
CA ASP A 219 -19.88 -8.22 2.43
C ASP A 219 -18.47 -8.18 1.80
N SER A 220 -17.59 -7.29 2.26
CA SER A 220 -16.17 -7.23 1.87
C SER A 220 -15.90 -7.14 0.37
N THR A 221 -16.81 -6.52 -0.38
CA THR A 221 -16.76 -6.43 -1.84
C THR A 221 -15.52 -5.68 -2.35
N VAL A 222 -14.90 -6.19 -3.41
CA VAL A 222 -13.72 -5.64 -4.09
C VAL A 222 -13.95 -5.62 -5.58
N MET A 223 -13.75 -4.46 -6.23
CA MET A 223 -13.67 -4.40 -7.68
C MET A 223 -12.28 -4.81 -8.14
N VAL A 224 -12.18 -5.89 -8.91
CA VAL A 224 -10.93 -6.41 -9.45
C VAL A 224 -10.76 -5.93 -10.88
N PHE A 225 -9.61 -5.31 -11.16
CA PHE A 225 -9.20 -4.88 -12.49
C PHE A 225 -8.08 -5.77 -12.99
N ASN A 226 -8.43 -6.81 -13.75
CA ASN A 226 -7.51 -7.80 -14.28
C ASN A 226 -7.61 -7.93 -15.82
N GLN A 227 -6.85 -8.86 -16.37
CA GLN A 227 -6.92 -9.35 -17.73
C GLN A 227 -7.22 -10.86 -17.72
N THR A 228 -7.74 -11.37 -18.83
CA THR A 228 -7.91 -12.81 -19.05
C THR A 228 -6.55 -13.53 -18.99
N ALA A 229 -6.57 -14.84 -18.70
CA ALA A 229 -5.36 -15.63 -18.51
C ALA A 229 -4.42 -15.66 -19.74
N ASP A 230 -4.96 -15.45 -20.94
CA ASP A 230 -4.19 -15.32 -22.20
C ASP A 230 -3.62 -13.90 -22.42
N GLY A 231 -3.95 -12.95 -21.54
CA GLY A 231 -3.50 -11.55 -21.60
C GLY A 231 -4.11 -10.74 -22.73
N THR A 232 -5.23 -11.17 -23.33
CA THR A 232 -5.79 -10.52 -24.52
C THR A 232 -6.94 -9.56 -24.21
N SER A 233 -7.74 -9.86 -23.19
CA SER A 233 -9.00 -9.18 -22.92
C SER A 233 -9.07 -8.69 -21.47
N PRO A 234 -9.78 -7.58 -21.19
CA PRO A 234 -10.03 -7.16 -19.81
C PRO A 234 -10.88 -8.21 -19.07
N ASP A 235 -10.54 -8.46 -17.81
CA ASP A 235 -11.33 -9.22 -16.86
C ASP A 235 -11.60 -8.31 -15.66
N ILE A 236 -12.71 -7.58 -15.73
CA ILE A 236 -13.11 -6.61 -14.70
C ILE A 236 -14.39 -7.12 -14.06
N HIS A 237 -14.31 -7.46 -12.78
CA HIS A 237 -15.39 -8.09 -12.07
C HIS A 237 -15.40 -7.69 -10.60
N VAL A 238 -16.55 -7.89 -9.98
CA VAL A 238 -16.72 -7.78 -8.54
C VAL A 238 -16.37 -9.13 -7.91
N ASP A 239 -15.54 -9.10 -6.88
CA ASP A 239 -15.20 -10.25 -6.04
C ASP A 239 -15.37 -9.88 -4.55
N ASN A 240 -15.11 -10.82 -3.65
CA ASN A 240 -15.05 -10.60 -2.22
C ASN A 240 -13.61 -10.67 -1.73
N ALA A 241 -13.27 -9.83 -0.75
CA ALA A 241 -11.96 -9.92 -0.11
C ALA A 241 -11.77 -11.30 0.53
N ASP A 242 -10.59 -11.87 0.34
CA ASP A 242 -10.27 -13.20 0.85
C ASP A 242 -10.41 -13.27 2.38
N ALA A 243 -11.20 -14.24 2.86
CA ALA A 243 -11.52 -14.34 4.28
C ALA A 243 -10.27 -14.61 5.15
N SER A 244 -9.28 -15.33 4.61
CA SER A 244 -8.02 -15.60 5.30
C SER A 244 -7.15 -14.34 5.38
N GLN A 245 -7.10 -13.53 4.32
CA GLN A 245 -6.46 -12.22 4.32
C GLN A 245 -7.14 -11.29 5.33
N LEU A 246 -8.47 -11.25 5.38
CA LEU A 246 -9.17 -10.44 6.38
C LEU A 246 -8.87 -10.89 7.81
N GLU A 247 -8.64 -12.19 8.05
CA GLU A 247 -8.16 -12.66 9.35
C GLU A 247 -6.76 -12.13 9.68
N ARG A 248 -5.82 -12.18 8.74
CA ARG A 248 -4.48 -11.59 8.89
C ARG A 248 -4.55 -10.08 9.09
N CYS A 249 -5.42 -9.38 8.35
CA CYS A 249 -5.66 -7.94 8.54
C CYS A 249 -6.26 -7.61 9.91
N ARG A 250 -7.09 -8.48 10.51
CA ARG A 250 -7.55 -8.30 11.90
C ARG A 250 -6.39 -8.39 12.89
N PHE A 251 -5.45 -9.30 12.68
CA PHE A 251 -4.24 -9.37 13.49
C PHE A 251 -3.42 -8.08 13.39
N TRP A 252 -3.12 -7.60 12.17
CA TRP A 252 -2.37 -6.35 11.97
C TRP A 252 -3.03 -5.14 12.62
N ASN A 253 -4.36 -5.04 12.58
CA ASN A 253 -5.11 -3.96 13.23
C ASN A 253 -4.99 -3.98 14.76
N SER A 254 -4.82 -5.18 15.34
CA SER A 254 -4.72 -5.38 16.78
C SER A 254 -3.34 -5.01 17.36
N VAL A 255 -2.32 -4.98 16.50
CA VAL A 255 -0.92 -4.66 16.87
C VAL A 255 -0.46 -3.29 16.36
N GLY A 256 -1.32 -2.59 15.60
CA GLY A 256 -1.10 -1.23 15.08
C GLY A 256 -1.30 -0.08 16.07
#